data_AF-A0A6H9SGP6-F1
#
_entry.id   AF-A0A6H9SGP6-F1
#
_cell.length_a   1.000
_cell.length_b   1.000
_cell.length_c   1.000
_cell.angle_alpha   90.00
_cell.angle_beta   90.00
_cell.angle_gamma   90.00
#
_symmetry.space_group_name_H-M   'P 1'
#
loop_
_entity.id
_entity.type
_entity.pdbx_description
1 polymer ?
#
loop_
_entity_poly.entity_id
_entity_poly.type
_entity_poly.pdbx_seq_one_letter_code
_entity_poly.pdbx_strand_id
1 'polypeptide(L)'
;MTMLSLGEAARLIPGATVHGDPAVTFERVSTDSRTVGPGDLFVALKGERFDAHDFLVDVAARGAAAALVAHVPAGLAMPAIDGGETRAALGALAHGWRKRFA
;
A
#
# COMPACT_ATOMS: atom_id res chain seq x y z
N MET A 1 6.93 8.61 15.84
CA MET A 1 6.34 7.71 14.83
C MET A 1 7.39 7.45 13.77
N THR A 2 7.70 6.19 13.47
CA THR A 2 8.69 5.87 12.42
C THR A 2 7.97 5.95 11.07
N MET A 3 8.42 6.84 10.19
CA MET A 3 7.93 6.93 8.81
C MET A 3 8.63 5.88 7.96
N LEU A 4 7.89 5.30 7.00
CA LEU A 4 8.44 4.43 5.97
C LEU A 4 8.17 5.04 4.61
N SER A 5 9.19 5.12 3.75
CA SER A 5 8.99 5.49 2.34
C SER A 5 8.47 4.32 1.50
N LEU A 6 7.79 4.59 0.39
CA LEU A 6 7.37 3.53 -0.54
C LEU A 6 8.54 2.74 -1.08
N GLY A 7 9.66 3.39 -1.38
CA GLY A 7 10.88 2.72 -1.80
C GLY A 7 11.43 1.75 -0.74
N GLU A 8 11.38 2.12 0.54
CA GLU A 8 11.76 1.19 1.62
C GLU A 8 10.76 0.06 1.80
N ALA A 9 9.45 0.36 1.75
CA ALA A 9 8.40 -0.63 1.87
C ALA A 9 8.47 -1.68 0.75
N ALA A 10 8.67 -1.25 -0.50
CA ALA A 10 8.80 -2.14 -1.64
C ALA A 10 10.01 -3.09 -1.51
N ARG A 11 11.13 -2.64 -0.93
CA ARG A 11 12.29 -3.51 -0.67
C ARG A 11 12.01 -4.64 0.31
N LEU A 12 10.98 -4.52 1.14
CA LEU A 12 10.55 -5.56 2.07
C LEU A 12 9.62 -6.59 1.41
N ILE A 13 9.10 -6.29 0.22
CA ILE A 13 8.14 -7.10 -0.51
C ILE A 13 8.84 -7.72 -1.72
N PRO A 14 9.03 -9.06 -1.75
CA PRO A 14 9.67 -9.72 -2.88
C PRO A 14 8.93 -9.46 -4.20
N GLY A 15 9.67 -8.97 -5.21
CA GLY A 15 9.12 -8.71 -6.55
C GLY A 15 8.28 -7.44 -6.66
N ALA A 16 8.17 -6.62 -5.62
CA ALA A 16 7.39 -5.39 -5.68
C ALA A 16 8.03 -4.31 -6.55
N THR A 17 7.17 -3.56 -7.25
CA THR A 17 7.56 -2.41 -8.07
C THR A 17 6.85 -1.16 -7.58
N VAL A 18 7.58 -0.04 -7.46
CA VAL A 18 7.00 1.26 -7.10
C VAL A 18 6.59 1.99 -8.37
N HIS A 19 5.38 2.55 -8.36
CA HIS A 19 4.83 3.42 -9.38
C HIS A 19 4.56 4.80 -8.77
N GLY A 20 5.08 5.85 -9.41
CA GLY A 20 5.07 7.21 -8.87
C GLY A 20 6.34 7.51 -8.07
N ASP A 21 6.25 8.42 -7.10
CA ASP A 21 7.40 8.89 -6.33
C ASP A 21 7.76 7.91 -5.18
N PRO A 22 8.94 7.25 -5.21
CA PRO A 22 9.37 6.33 -4.16
C PRO A 22 9.72 7.03 -2.83
N ALA A 23 9.89 8.36 -2.83
CA ALA A 23 10.19 9.14 -1.63
C ALA A 23 8.95 9.42 -0.78
N VAL A 24 7.74 9.19 -1.30
CA VAL A 24 6.50 9.35 -0.55
C VAL A 24 6.52 8.48 0.69
N THR A 25 6.22 9.08 1.83
CA THR A 25 6.19 8.42 3.13
C THR A 25 4.77 8.16 3.59
N PHE A 26 4.63 7.14 4.42
CA PHE A 26 3.41 6.83 5.14
C PHE A 26 3.73 6.48 6.59
N GLU A 27 2.73 6.66 7.45
CA GLU A 27 2.85 6.46 8.90
C GLU A 27 2.05 5.25 9.38
N ARG A 28 1.06 4.83 8.59
CA ARG A 28 0.10 3.79 8.95
C ARG A 28 -0.24 2.95 7.73
N VAL A 29 -0.61 1.71 7.97
CA VAL A 29 -1.10 0.78 6.94
C VAL A 29 -2.56 0.49 7.25
N SER A 30 -3.44 0.65 6.26
CA SER A 30 -4.88 0.39 6.39
C SER A 30 -5.38 -0.55 5.29
N THR A 31 -6.24 -1.51 5.65
CA THR A 31 -6.96 -2.36 4.70
C THR A 31 -8.43 -1.97 4.57
N ASP A 32 -8.89 -0.94 5.29
CA ASP A 32 -10.28 -0.48 5.30
C ASP A 32 -10.38 0.87 4.60
N SER A 33 -11.02 0.90 3.43
CA SER A 33 -11.20 2.10 2.62
C SER A 33 -12.09 3.15 3.30
N ARG A 34 -12.88 2.75 4.31
CA ARG A 34 -13.78 3.65 5.04
C ARG A 34 -13.04 4.54 6.03
N THR A 35 -11.88 4.10 6.50
CA THR A 35 -11.09 4.78 7.55
C THR A 35 -9.76 5.33 7.04
N VAL A 36 -9.38 5.03 5.80
CA VAL A 36 -8.16 5.55 5.19
C VAL A 36 -8.18 7.08 5.07
N GLY A 37 -7.02 7.70 5.27
CA GLY A 37 -6.83 9.13 5.09
C GLY A 37 -5.37 9.54 4.87
N PRO A 38 -5.06 10.84 5.05
CA PRO A 38 -3.73 11.40 4.88
C PRO A 38 -2.66 10.65 5.67
N GLY A 39 -1.57 10.29 4.98
CA GLY A 39 -0.43 9.57 5.57
C GLY A 39 -0.61 8.05 5.67
N ASP A 40 -1.74 7.50 5.24
CA ASP A 40 -1.96 6.05 5.21
C ASP A 40 -1.47 5.42 3.89
N LEU A 41 -0.88 4.24 4.00
CA LEU A 41 -0.76 3.28 2.90
C LEU A 41 -2.00 2.38 2.90
N PHE A 42 -2.82 2.49 1.86
CA PHE A 42 -3.96 1.59 1.67
C PHE A 42 -3.52 0.25 1.09
N VAL A 43 -4.05 -0.87 1.57
CA VAL A 43 -3.75 -2.19 1.03
C VAL A 43 -5.00 -2.78 0.39
N ALA A 44 -4.97 -2.90 -0.93
CA ALA A 44 -6.08 -3.42 -1.71
C ALA A 44 -6.10 -4.96 -1.66
N LEU A 45 -6.74 -5.50 -0.62
CA LEU A 45 -6.94 -6.95 -0.47
C LEU A 45 -8.11 -7.45 -1.33
N LYS A 46 -7.90 -8.58 -2.00
CA LYS A 46 -8.95 -9.33 -2.69
C LYS A 46 -9.44 -10.48 -1.80
N GLY A 47 -10.72 -10.46 -1.47
CA GLY A 47 -11.45 -11.55 -0.82
C GLY A 47 -12.36 -12.27 -1.80
N GLU A 48 -13.03 -13.33 -1.33
CA GLU A 48 -13.93 -14.14 -2.17
C GLU A 48 -15.15 -13.35 -2.66
N ARG A 49 -15.61 -12.37 -1.88
CA ARG A 49 -16.84 -11.59 -2.14
C ARG A 49 -16.58 -10.10 -2.38
N PHE A 50 -15.32 -9.67 -2.29
CA PHE A 50 -14.97 -8.25 -2.20
C PHE A 50 -13.60 -8.00 -2.80
N ASP A 51 -13.50 -7.01 -3.68
CA ASP A 51 -12.23 -6.56 -4.24
C ASP A 51 -11.94 -5.12 -3.80
N ALA A 52 -10.96 -4.94 -2.93
CA ALA A 52 -10.63 -3.62 -2.41
C ALA A 52 -10.03 -2.68 -3.48
N HIS A 53 -9.62 -3.21 -4.65
CA HIS A 53 -9.14 -2.40 -5.77
C HIS A 53 -10.22 -1.47 -6.32
N ASP A 54 -11.49 -1.84 -6.18
CA ASP A 54 -12.64 -1.03 -6.63
C ASP A 54 -12.73 0.31 -5.89
N PHE A 55 -12.10 0.43 -4.71
CA PHE A 55 -12.13 1.63 -3.87
C PHE A 55 -10.91 2.54 -4.04
N LEU A 56 -9.99 2.24 -4.97
CA LEU A 56 -8.76 3.02 -5.13
C LEU A 56 -9.02 4.49 -5.46
N VAL A 57 -10.10 4.78 -6.20
CA VAL A 57 -10.52 6.16 -6.49
C VAL A 57 -10.96 6.88 -5.22
N ASP A 58 -11.81 6.24 -4.41
CA ASP A 58 -12.30 6.81 -3.15
C ASP A 58 -11.17 7.01 -2.13
N VAL A 59 -10.25 6.05 -2.06
CA VAL A 59 -9.06 6.07 -1.20
C VAL A 59 -8.15 7.24 -1.59
N ALA A 60 -7.91 7.44 -2.89
CA ALA A 60 -7.15 8.58 -3.38
C ALA A 60 -7.85 9.91 -3.06
N ALA A 61 -9.17 9.99 -3.25
CA ALA A 61 -9.96 11.18 -2.92
C ALA A 61 -9.96 11.51 -1.41
N ARG A 62 -9.80 10.50 -0.55
CA ARG A 62 -9.63 10.67 0.91
C ARG A 62 -8.22 11.10 1.31
N GLY A 63 -7.31 11.19 0.36
CA GLY A 63 -5.94 11.67 0.57
C GLY A 63 -4.98 10.60 1.09
N ALA A 64 -5.24 9.31 0.86
CA ALA A 64 -4.25 8.28 1.13
C ALA A 64 -2.90 8.64 0.50
N ALA A 65 -1.81 8.39 1.22
CA ALA A 65 -0.47 8.72 0.73
C ALA A 65 -0.10 7.84 -0.47
N ALA A 66 -0.52 6.57 -0.43
CA ALA A 66 -0.27 5.60 -1.49
C ALA A 66 -1.17 4.36 -1.34
N ALA A 67 -1.07 3.43 -2.31
CA ALA A 67 -1.68 2.11 -2.21
C ALA A 67 -0.71 0.95 -2.51
N LEU A 68 -0.85 -0.17 -1.79
CA LEU A 68 -0.31 -1.47 -2.14
C LEU A 68 -1.41 -2.26 -2.88
N VAL A 69 -1.15 -2.56 -4.14
CA VAL A 69 -2.12 -3.16 -5.07
C VAL A 69 -1.54 -4.40 -5.73
N ALA A 70 -2.42 -5.24 -6.26
CA ALA A 70 -2.01 -6.42 -7.01
C ALA A 70 -1.46 -6.06 -8.38
N HIS A 71 -2.07 -5.05 -9.00
CA HIS A 71 -1.63 -4.40 -10.21
C HIS A 71 -2.07 -2.94 -10.17
N VAL A 72 -1.26 -2.03 -10.72
CA VAL A 72 -1.62 -0.61 -10.79
C VAL A 72 -2.68 -0.38 -11.87
N PRO A 73 -3.89 0.09 -11.53
CA PRO A 73 -4.89 0.42 -12.53
C PRO A 73 -4.48 1.66 -13.33
N ALA A 74 -4.91 1.72 -14.59
CA ALA A 74 -4.69 2.89 -15.43
C ALA A 74 -5.37 4.13 -14.81
N GLY A 75 -4.64 5.25 -14.77
CA GLY A 75 -5.17 6.51 -14.27
C GLY A 75 -5.25 6.63 -12.74
N LEU A 76 -4.57 5.75 -11.99
CA LEU A 76 -4.48 5.90 -10.53
C LEU A 76 -3.84 7.26 -10.18
N ALA A 77 -4.55 8.05 -9.36
CA ALA A 77 -4.18 9.43 -9.03
C ALA A 77 -3.19 9.55 -7.84
N MET A 78 -2.68 8.43 -7.32
CA MET A 78 -1.75 8.39 -6.20
C MET A 78 -0.61 7.40 -6.47
N PRO A 79 0.54 7.55 -5.80
CA PRO A 79 1.62 6.57 -5.84
C PRO A 79 1.15 5.18 -5.39
N ALA A 80 1.79 4.13 -5.92
CA ALA A 80 1.45 2.78 -5.58
C ALA A 80 2.65 1.83 -5.55
N ILE A 81 2.49 0.74 -4.82
CA ILE A 81 3.35 -0.44 -4.87
C ILE A 81 2.54 -1.53 -5.58
N ASP A 82 3.00 -1.98 -6.73
CA ASP A 82 2.57 -3.24 -7.33
C ASP A 82 3.28 -4.38 -6.59
N GLY A 83 2.52 -5.14 -5.80
CA GLY A 83 3.03 -6.24 -4.98
C GLY A 83 2.60 -7.63 -5.45
N GLY A 84 1.91 -7.76 -6.59
CA GLY A 84 1.34 -9.03 -7.02
C GLY A 84 0.26 -9.56 -6.06
N GLU A 85 0.52 -10.64 -5.31
CA GLU A 85 -0.47 -11.14 -4.34
C GLU A 85 -0.46 -10.26 -3.08
N THR A 86 -1.48 -9.41 -2.93
CA THR A 86 -1.48 -8.33 -1.92
C THR A 86 -1.50 -8.83 -0.48
N ARG A 87 -2.04 -10.02 -0.20
CA ARG A 87 -2.02 -10.60 1.15
C ARG A 87 -0.61 -11.05 1.53
N ALA A 88 0.11 -11.70 0.62
CA ALA A 88 1.51 -12.09 0.78
C ALA A 88 2.41 -10.85 0.88
N ALA A 89 2.16 -9.83 0.06
CA ALA A 89 2.87 -8.55 0.12
C ALA A 89 2.69 -7.84 1.47
N LEU A 90 1.46 -7.79 1.99
CA LEU A 90 1.18 -7.28 3.34
C LEU A 90 1.92 -8.07 4.42
N GLY A 91 1.96 -9.40 4.30
CA GLY A 91 2.71 -10.26 5.21
C GLY A 91 4.22 -9.99 5.18
N ALA A 92 4.80 -9.82 3.99
CA ALA A 92 6.21 -9.50 3.79
C ALA A 92 6.57 -8.13 4.38
N LEU A 93 5.72 -7.12 4.13
CA LEU A 93 5.87 -5.78 4.70
C LEU A 93 5.84 -5.82 6.23
N ALA A 94 4.86 -6.52 6.82
CA ALA A 94 4.75 -6.65 8.27
C ALA A 94 5.94 -7.39 8.90
N HIS A 95 6.44 -8.45 8.24
CA HIS A 95 7.64 -9.17 8.66
C HIS A 95 8.89 -8.29 8.62
N GLY A 96 9.08 -7.56 7.52
CA GLY A 96 10.18 -6.63 7.35
C GLY A 96 10.15 -5.49 8.38
N TRP A 97 8.96 -4.97 8.67
CA TRP A 97 8.76 -3.99 9.73
C TRP A 97 9.17 -4.53 11.10
N ARG A 98 8.71 -5.73 11.49
CA ARG A 98 9.05 -6.33 12.79
C ARG A 98 10.56 -6.55 12.97
N LYS A 99 11.28 -6.94 11.93
CA LYS A 99 12.75 -7.10 11.96
C LYS A 99 13.49 -5.81 12.27
N ARG A 100 12.87 -4.65 12.05
CA ARG A 100 13.46 -3.32 12.23
C ARG A 100 13.43 -2.84 13.69
N PHE A 101 12.63 -3.48 14.53
CA PHE A 101 12.46 -3.18 15.96
C PHE A 101 12.74 -4.39 16.86
N ALA A 102 13.28 -5.47 16.29
CA ALA A 102 13.68 -6.68 17.01
C ALA A 102 15.14 -6.61 17.45
#